data_AF-A0A939X4A7-F1
#
_entry.id   AF-A0A939X4A7-F1
#
_cell.length_a   1.000
_cell.length_b   1.000
_cell.length_c   1.000
_cell.angle_alpha   90.00
_cell.angle_beta   90.00
_cell.angle_gamma   90.00
#
_symmetry.space_group_name_H-M   'P 1'
#
loop_
_entity.id
_entity.type
_entity.pdbx_description
1 polymer ?
#
loop_
_entity_poly.entity_id
_entity_poly.type
_entity_poly.pdbx_seq_one_letter_code
_entity_poly.pdbx_strand_id
1 'polypeptide(L)'
;RDNIYFPSSGWFAKQSLTWTGLIPKYENQFFLQSDTIGEVYFTPFDVQVTEKWNFKTIFAYVTGVTMLRPKKDTTIASSNRLAIDGSVIGRGWDDIYSTKGDFMWTNSFELRIPVLPNIASAQFFLDAVALKDERPSFANRLSMDDFYFSFGPGIRSLVQQLPLSIYLVNTFTMKGGKFSWGNGKNPEWKPVLAFTITNR
;
A
#
# COMPACT_ATOMS: atom_id res chain seq x y z
N ARG A 1 9.33 5.00 15.44
CA ARG A 1 9.62 5.96 14.33
C ARG A 1 9.83 7.35 14.91
N ASP A 2 10.66 8.16 14.28
CA ASP A 2 11.09 9.50 14.75
C ASP A 2 10.06 10.62 14.50
N ASN A 3 9.32 10.56 13.39
CA ASN A 3 8.28 11.52 13.04
C ASN A 3 7.03 10.76 12.56
N ILE A 4 5.83 11.27 12.88
CA ILE A 4 4.56 10.63 12.48
C ILE A 4 4.20 10.91 11.02
N TYR A 5 4.52 12.11 10.52
CA TYR A 5 4.14 12.58 9.19
C TYR A 5 5.14 12.21 8.11
N PHE A 6 6.43 12.36 8.41
CA PHE A 6 7.51 12.03 7.48
C PHE A 6 8.68 11.40 8.25
N PRO A 7 8.55 10.11 8.61
CA PRO A 7 9.60 9.41 9.35
C PRO A 7 10.86 9.24 8.52
N SER A 8 12.02 9.44 9.15
CA SER A 8 13.35 9.20 8.57
C SER A 8 14.08 8.01 9.21
N SER A 9 13.62 7.57 10.39
CA SER A 9 14.21 6.46 11.12
C SER A 9 13.23 5.74 12.05
N GLY A 10 13.52 4.47 12.34
CA GLY A 10 12.80 3.63 13.30
C GLY A 10 11.70 2.79 12.66
N TRP A 11 10.81 2.25 13.48
CA TRP A 11 9.75 1.33 13.03
C TRP A 11 8.40 1.65 13.67
N PHE A 12 7.34 1.04 13.15
CA PHE A 12 5.99 1.04 13.70
C PHE A 12 5.31 -0.30 13.38
N ALA A 13 4.49 -0.80 14.30
CA ALA A 13 3.67 -1.98 14.05
C ALA A 13 2.29 -1.78 14.69
N LYS A 14 1.24 -2.24 14.02
CA LYS A 14 -0.13 -2.17 14.51
C LYS A 14 -0.88 -3.45 14.19
N GLN A 15 -1.66 -3.91 15.15
CA GLN A 15 -2.69 -4.93 14.98
C GLN A 15 -4.05 -4.31 15.29
N SER A 16 -5.03 -4.52 14.43
CA SER A 16 -6.42 -4.12 14.66
C SER A 16 -7.35 -5.28 14.36
N LEU A 17 -8.38 -5.41 15.19
CA LEU A 17 -9.44 -6.39 15.04
C LEU A 17 -10.78 -5.65 15.03
N THR A 18 -11.53 -5.80 13.95
CA THR A 18 -12.83 -5.16 13.77
C THR A 18 -13.89 -6.23 13.61
N TRP A 19 -14.92 -6.18 14.43
CA TRP A 19 -16.05 -7.08 14.34
C TRP A 19 -17.24 -6.35 13.70
N THR A 20 -17.80 -6.92 12.64
CA THR A 20 -18.98 -6.40 11.96
C THR A 20 -20.19 -7.28 12.25
N GLY A 21 -21.33 -6.65 12.58
CA GLY A 21 -22.59 -7.27 12.96
C GLY A 21 -22.74 -7.45 14.47
N LEU A 22 -23.92 -7.13 15.01
CA LEU A 22 -24.25 -7.15 16.43
C LEU A 22 -25.47 -8.02 16.77
N ILE A 23 -26.53 -7.99 15.96
CA ILE A 23 -27.82 -8.62 16.28
C ILE A 23 -28.14 -9.74 15.28
N PRO A 24 -27.91 -11.01 15.65
CA PRO A 24 -28.25 -12.16 14.82
C PRO A 24 -29.78 -12.26 14.67
N LYS A 25 -30.33 -11.71 13.58
CA LYS A 25 -31.72 -11.80 13.06
C LYS A 25 -32.08 -10.60 12.16
N TYR A 26 -31.48 -9.44 12.40
CA TYR A 26 -31.75 -8.21 11.62
C TYR A 26 -30.60 -7.87 10.66
N GLU A 27 -29.42 -8.44 10.88
CA GLU A 27 -28.26 -8.27 10.02
C GLU A 27 -27.93 -9.59 9.33
N ASN A 28 -27.43 -9.48 8.10
CA ASN A 28 -27.08 -10.63 7.26
C ASN A 28 -25.57 -10.84 7.13
N GLN A 29 -24.75 -9.98 7.75
CA GLN A 29 -23.30 -10.01 7.61
C GLN A 29 -22.63 -9.99 8.97
N PHE A 30 -21.85 -11.03 9.22
CA PHE A 30 -21.05 -11.17 10.44
C PHE A 30 -19.65 -11.61 10.05
N PHE A 31 -18.66 -10.75 10.25
CA PHE A 31 -17.28 -11.11 9.96
C PHE A 31 -16.31 -10.38 10.89
N LEU A 32 -15.16 -11.00 11.08
CA LEU A 32 -14.02 -10.42 11.76
C LEU A 32 -13.00 -9.97 10.70
N GLN A 33 -12.65 -8.70 10.72
CA GLN A 33 -11.51 -8.17 9.99
C GLN A 33 -10.31 -8.10 10.93
N SER A 34 -9.16 -8.58 10.44
CA SER A 34 -7.87 -8.51 11.11
C SER A 34 -6.89 -7.77 10.23
N ASP A 35 -6.40 -6.63 10.71
CA ASP A 35 -5.40 -5.81 10.04
C ASP A 35 -4.09 -5.85 10.81
N THR A 36 -3.01 -6.16 10.11
CA THR A 36 -1.64 -6.10 10.62
C THR A 36 -0.85 -5.16 9.74
N ILE A 37 -0.20 -4.14 10.30
CA ILE A 37 0.64 -3.20 9.56
C ILE A 37 2.01 -3.17 10.21
N GLY A 38 3.06 -3.20 9.40
CA GLY A 38 4.44 -3.00 9.79
C GLY A 38 5.09 -1.91 8.93
N GLU A 39 5.86 -1.04 9.56
CA GLU A 39 6.61 0.03 8.91
C GLU A 39 8.06 0.02 9.43
N VAL A 40 9.01 0.23 8.54
CA VAL A 40 10.42 0.45 8.88
C VAL A 40 11.00 1.58 8.04
N TYR A 41 11.82 2.40 8.69
CA TYR A 41 12.43 3.59 8.12
C TYR A 41 13.90 3.64 8.53
N PHE A 42 14.77 3.98 7.57
CA PHE A 42 16.16 4.30 7.88
C PHE A 42 16.74 5.25 6.84
N THR A 43 17.73 6.04 7.28
CA THR A 43 18.41 7.05 6.46
C THR A 43 19.82 6.55 6.15
N PRO A 44 20.08 5.98 4.95
CA PRO A 44 21.41 5.48 4.61
C PRO A 44 22.42 6.61 4.33
N PHE A 45 21.97 7.74 3.79
CA PHE A 45 22.83 8.89 3.48
C PHE A 45 22.24 10.18 4.04
N ASP A 46 23.09 10.95 4.72
CA ASP A 46 22.83 12.32 5.18
C ASP A 46 24.16 13.09 5.05
N VAL A 47 24.35 13.75 3.90
CA VAL A 47 25.58 14.46 3.57
C VAL A 47 25.28 15.93 3.40
N GLN A 48 25.96 16.79 4.15
CA GLN A 48 25.86 18.23 3.98
C GLN A 48 26.52 18.63 2.65
N VAL A 49 25.72 19.13 1.71
CA VAL A 49 26.22 19.55 0.38
C VAL A 49 26.43 21.07 0.35
N THR A 50 25.61 21.81 1.11
CA THR A 50 25.79 23.25 1.32
C THR A 50 25.55 23.57 2.79
N GLU A 51 25.87 24.79 3.23
CA GLU A 51 25.57 25.25 4.59
C GLU A 51 24.08 25.12 4.96
N LYS A 52 23.19 25.16 3.97
CA LYS A 52 21.73 25.19 4.16
C LYS A 52 20.99 23.94 3.70
N TRP A 53 21.69 22.98 3.07
CA TRP A 53 21.04 21.82 2.47
C TRP A 53 21.90 20.57 2.59
N ASN A 54 21.27 19.51 3.08
CA ASN A 54 21.82 18.17 3.17
C ASN A 54 21.15 17.29 2.11
N PHE A 55 21.97 16.55 1.37
CA PHE A 55 21.50 15.42 0.61
C PHE A 55 21.17 14.29 1.58
N LYS A 56 19.87 14.15 1.87
CA LYS A 56 19.30 13.08 2.69
C LYS A 56 18.52 12.12 1.83
N THR A 57 18.75 10.83 2.02
CA THR A 57 17.95 9.75 1.43
C THR A 57 17.31 8.95 2.54
N ILE A 58 16.06 8.57 2.37
CA ILE A 58 15.29 7.81 3.36
C ILE A 58 14.69 6.61 2.65
N PHE A 59 14.98 5.41 3.16
CA PHE A 59 14.26 4.22 2.78
C PHE A 59 13.08 4.02 3.72
N ALA A 60 11.91 3.80 3.12
CA ALA A 60 10.70 3.42 3.81
C ALA A 60 10.22 2.09 3.24
N TYR A 61 9.89 1.15 4.11
CA TYR A 61 9.19 -0.06 3.74
C TYR A 61 7.95 -0.21 4.62
N VAL A 62 6.80 -0.38 3.97
CA VAL A 62 5.51 -0.58 4.61
C VAL A 62 4.92 -1.89 4.11
N THR A 63 4.50 -2.74 5.02
CA THR A 63 3.80 -3.99 4.71
C THR A 63 2.51 -4.08 5.51
N GLY A 64 1.46 -4.58 4.88
CA GLY A 64 0.14 -4.69 5.49
C GLY A 64 -0.52 -6.00 5.13
N VAL A 65 -1.13 -6.67 6.09
CA VAL A 65 -1.93 -7.87 5.87
C VAL A 65 -3.32 -7.63 6.43
N THR A 66 -4.31 -7.68 5.56
CA THR A 66 -5.73 -7.60 5.93
C THR A 66 -6.40 -8.93 5.62
N MET A 67 -7.10 -9.48 6.61
CA MET A 67 -7.86 -10.72 6.47
C MET A 67 -9.29 -10.53 6.93
N LEU A 68 -10.24 -10.98 6.12
CA LEU A 68 -11.65 -11.10 6.48
C LEU A 68 -11.98 -12.54 6.83
N ARG A 69 -12.70 -12.74 7.93
CA ARG A 69 -13.19 -14.05 8.39
C ARG A 69 -14.69 -13.98 8.60
N PRO A 70 -15.51 -14.53 7.70
CA PRO A 70 -16.94 -14.64 7.94
C PRO A 70 -17.22 -15.57 9.13
N LYS A 71 -18.29 -15.28 9.86
CA LYS A 71 -18.90 -16.25 10.77
C LYS A 71 -19.45 -17.42 9.95
N LYS A 72 -19.47 -18.61 10.54
CA LYS A 72 -20.05 -19.81 9.91
C LYS A 72 -21.45 -19.49 9.37
N ASP A 73 -21.73 -19.95 8.15
CA ASP A 73 -23.00 -19.80 7.43
C ASP A 73 -23.38 -18.35 7.09
N THR A 74 -22.40 -17.46 7.00
CA THR A 74 -22.59 -16.06 6.56
C THR A 74 -21.67 -15.74 5.39
N THR A 75 -22.11 -14.81 4.53
CA THR A 75 -21.33 -14.35 3.37
C THR A 75 -21.04 -12.86 3.53
N ILE A 76 -19.82 -12.45 3.17
CA ILE A 76 -19.42 -11.04 3.14
C ILE A 76 -19.92 -10.46 1.82
N ALA A 77 -20.71 -9.38 1.88
CA ALA A 77 -21.14 -8.72 0.66
C ALA A 77 -19.94 -8.11 -0.07
N SER A 78 -20.01 -8.08 -1.41
CA SER A 78 -18.95 -7.52 -2.26
C SER A 78 -18.50 -6.11 -1.86
N SER A 79 -19.41 -5.28 -1.35
CA SER A 79 -19.12 -3.93 -0.85
C SER A 79 -18.21 -3.89 0.39
N ASN A 80 -18.16 -4.97 1.16
CA ASN A 80 -17.37 -5.12 2.38
C ASN A 80 -16.11 -5.96 2.16
N ARG A 81 -15.89 -6.45 0.93
CA ARG A 81 -14.67 -7.19 0.56
C ARG A 81 -13.55 -6.21 0.20
N LEU A 82 -12.32 -6.68 0.34
CA LEU A 82 -11.11 -5.90 0.09
C LEU A 82 -10.96 -5.63 -1.41
N ALA A 83 -10.41 -4.48 -1.76
CA ALA A 83 -10.14 -4.09 -3.14
C ALA A 83 -8.88 -3.24 -3.23
N ILE A 84 -8.25 -3.27 -4.40
CA ILE A 84 -7.14 -2.39 -4.74
C ILE A 84 -7.76 -1.07 -5.25
N ASP A 85 -7.43 0.04 -4.59
CA ASP A 85 -8.03 1.35 -4.89
C ASP A 85 -7.29 2.14 -5.98
N GLY A 86 -6.04 1.78 -6.30
CA GLY A 86 -5.26 2.41 -7.37
C GLY A 86 -4.58 3.74 -6.99
N SER A 87 -4.84 4.28 -5.81
CA SER A 87 -4.34 5.59 -5.33
C SER A 87 -3.37 5.46 -4.14
N VAL A 88 -3.71 4.67 -3.13
CA VAL A 88 -2.91 4.43 -1.93
C VAL A 88 -2.46 2.97 -1.88
N ILE A 89 -3.37 2.04 -2.20
CA ILE A 89 -3.05 0.62 -2.33
C ILE A 89 -2.98 0.25 -3.80
N GLY A 90 -1.83 -0.30 -4.22
CA GLY A 90 -1.60 -0.75 -5.59
C GLY A 90 -1.68 0.41 -6.58
N ARG A 91 -0.86 1.46 -6.37
CA ARG A 91 -0.88 2.69 -7.18
C ARG A 91 -0.93 2.37 -8.68
N GLY A 92 -1.84 3.01 -9.41
CA GLY A 92 -2.01 2.85 -10.87
C GLY A 92 -2.90 1.68 -11.32
N TRP A 93 -3.34 0.82 -10.39
CA TRP A 93 -4.28 -0.27 -10.65
C TRP A 93 -5.74 0.15 -10.36
N ASP A 94 -6.21 1.17 -11.07
CA ASP A 94 -7.56 1.72 -10.93
C ASP A 94 -8.63 0.92 -11.70
N ASP A 95 -8.22 0.16 -12.71
CA ASP A 95 -9.07 -0.65 -13.57
C ASP A 95 -9.51 -1.99 -12.95
N ILE A 96 -8.89 -2.40 -11.84
CA ILE A 96 -9.19 -3.67 -11.16
C ILE A 96 -10.02 -3.51 -9.88
N TYR A 97 -10.59 -2.33 -9.61
CA TYR A 97 -11.36 -2.06 -8.39
C TYR A 97 -12.55 -3.03 -8.18
N SER A 98 -13.09 -3.59 -9.26
CA SER A 98 -14.15 -4.61 -9.23
C SER A 98 -13.66 -5.98 -8.74
N THR A 99 -12.35 -6.24 -8.77
CA THR A 99 -11.72 -7.44 -8.22
C THR A 99 -11.74 -7.32 -6.70
N LYS A 100 -12.38 -8.29 -6.04
CA LYS A 100 -12.56 -8.30 -4.59
C LYS A 100 -11.87 -9.49 -3.96
N GLY A 101 -11.52 -9.39 -2.68
CA GLY A 101 -10.92 -10.49 -1.93
C GLY A 101 -11.21 -10.47 -0.44
N ASP A 102 -10.98 -11.61 0.21
CA ASP A 102 -11.05 -11.75 1.67
C ASP A 102 -9.66 -11.70 2.31
N PHE A 103 -8.62 -11.68 1.48
CA PHE A 103 -7.23 -11.55 1.92
C PHE A 103 -6.50 -10.57 1.03
N MET A 104 -5.77 -9.64 1.65
CA MET A 104 -4.89 -8.71 0.97
C MET A 104 -3.54 -8.63 1.68
N TRP A 105 -2.46 -8.71 0.92
CA TRP A 105 -1.11 -8.45 1.39
C TRP A 105 -0.48 -7.34 0.56
N THR A 106 -0.24 -6.20 1.19
CA THR A 106 0.37 -5.03 0.59
C THR A 106 1.83 -4.92 0.99
N ASN A 107 2.68 -4.51 0.05
CA ASN A 107 4.07 -4.17 0.28
C ASN A 107 4.36 -2.90 -0.52
N SER A 108 5.00 -1.93 0.12
CA SER A 108 5.38 -0.67 -0.48
C SER A 108 6.78 -0.28 -0.04
N PHE A 109 7.66 -0.14 -1.01
CA PHE A 109 9.01 0.36 -0.82
C PHE A 109 9.09 1.77 -1.39
N GLU A 110 9.66 2.71 -0.64
CA GLU A 110 9.88 4.08 -1.10
C GLU A 110 11.29 4.55 -0.78
N LEU A 111 11.96 5.07 -1.80
CA LEU A 111 13.17 5.89 -1.65
C LEU A 111 12.74 7.35 -1.68
N ARG A 112 12.98 8.09 -0.59
CA ARG A 112 12.55 9.47 -0.43
C ARG A 112 13.76 10.40 -0.29
N ILE A 113 13.72 11.51 -1.02
CA ILE A 113 14.77 12.54 -1.04
C ILE A 113 14.11 13.89 -0.76
N PRO A 114 14.29 14.47 0.44
CA PRO A 114 13.78 15.81 0.78
C PRO A 114 14.52 16.91 -0.01
N VAL A 115 14.08 17.17 -1.24
CA VAL A 115 14.68 18.16 -2.13
C VAL A 115 14.47 19.59 -1.62
N LEU A 116 13.30 19.88 -1.05
CA LEU A 116 13.00 21.13 -0.37
C LEU A 116 12.62 20.79 1.08
N PRO A 117 13.56 20.90 2.04
CA PRO A 117 13.30 20.53 3.43
C PRO A 117 12.01 21.17 3.95
N ASN A 118 11.17 20.36 4.59
CA ASN A 118 9.84 20.74 5.13
C ASN A 118 8.78 21.16 4.11
N ILE A 119 9.08 21.18 2.80
CA ILE A 119 8.15 21.56 1.74
C ILE A 119 7.85 20.38 0.81
N ALA A 120 8.87 19.76 0.22
CA ALA A 120 8.69 18.72 -0.79
C ALA A 120 9.79 17.65 -0.79
N SER A 121 9.39 16.42 -1.08
CA SER A 121 10.27 15.28 -1.27
C SER A 121 10.05 14.69 -2.66
N ALA A 122 11.14 14.51 -3.41
CA ALA A 122 11.17 13.60 -4.55
C ALA A 122 11.18 12.17 -4.04
N GLN A 123 10.52 11.27 -4.74
CA GLN A 123 10.34 9.88 -4.33
C GLN A 123 10.42 8.94 -5.52
N PHE A 124 10.87 7.73 -5.27
CA PHE A 124 10.66 6.59 -6.16
C PHE A 124 10.03 5.48 -5.32
N PHE A 125 9.03 4.80 -5.86
CA PHE A 125 8.34 3.73 -5.15
C PHE A 125 8.28 2.43 -5.95
N LEU A 126 8.07 1.34 -5.24
CA LEU A 126 7.73 0.02 -5.74
C LEU A 126 6.67 -0.61 -4.83
N ASP A 127 5.49 -0.88 -5.38
CA ASP A 127 4.42 -1.59 -4.71
C ASP A 127 4.30 -3.03 -5.22
N ALA A 128 3.91 -3.92 -4.31
CA ALA A 128 3.49 -5.29 -4.60
C ALA A 128 2.27 -5.62 -3.73
N VAL A 129 1.12 -5.83 -4.37
CA VAL A 129 -0.15 -6.11 -3.68
C VAL A 129 -0.72 -7.44 -4.15
N ALA A 130 -0.89 -8.39 -3.24
CA ALA A 130 -1.63 -9.61 -3.50
C ALA A 130 -3.07 -9.47 -2.98
N LEU A 131 -4.03 -9.87 -3.79
CA LEU A 131 -5.46 -9.91 -3.44
C LEU A 131 -6.01 -11.29 -3.79
N LYS A 132 -6.59 -11.98 -2.80
CA LYS A 132 -7.14 -13.33 -2.99
C LYS A 132 -8.59 -13.40 -2.49
N ASP A 133 -9.40 -14.15 -3.23
CA ASP A 133 -10.79 -14.40 -2.87
C ASP A 133 -10.92 -15.07 -1.50
N GLU A 134 -10.03 -16.01 -1.22
CA GLU A 134 -9.97 -16.74 0.04
C GLU A 134 -8.63 -16.54 0.73
N ARG A 135 -8.65 -16.72 2.05
CA ARG A 135 -7.43 -16.68 2.86
C ARG A 135 -6.43 -17.74 2.41
N PRO A 136 -5.12 -17.41 2.32
CA PRO A 136 -4.11 -18.39 2.01
C PRO A 136 -4.16 -19.56 2.99
N SER A 137 -4.10 -20.76 2.44
CA SER A 137 -4.06 -22.02 3.18
C SER A 137 -2.91 -22.86 2.68
N PHE A 138 -2.70 -24.05 3.28
CA PHE A 138 -1.69 -24.98 2.79
C PHE A 138 -1.91 -25.34 1.31
N ALA A 139 -3.18 -25.44 0.87
CA ALA A 139 -3.58 -25.78 -0.49
C ALA A 139 -3.59 -24.56 -1.45
N ASN A 140 -3.81 -23.34 -0.93
CA ASN A 140 -3.87 -22.11 -1.71
C ASN A 140 -2.83 -21.11 -1.20
N ARG A 141 -1.56 -21.39 -1.46
CA ARG A 141 -0.45 -20.55 -1.00
C ARG A 141 -0.39 -19.26 -1.82
N LEU A 142 0.24 -18.24 -1.23
CA LEU A 142 0.64 -17.05 -1.98
C LEU A 142 1.79 -17.42 -2.93
N SER A 143 1.68 -16.92 -4.14
CA SER A 143 2.68 -17.05 -5.20
C SER A 143 2.90 -15.68 -5.85
N MET A 144 3.97 -15.54 -6.64
CA MET A 144 4.19 -14.29 -7.41
C MET A 144 3.04 -13.97 -8.36
N ASP A 145 2.32 -15.00 -8.83
CA ASP A 145 1.17 -14.85 -9.70
C ASP A 145 0.00 -14.14 -9.02
N ASP A 146 -0.06 -14.09 -7.69
CA ASP A 146 -1.12 -13.38 -6.97
C ASP A 146 -0.88 -11.86 -6.87
N PHE A 147 0.31 -11.38 -7.24
CA PHE A 147 0.72 -9.98 -7.02
C PHE A 147 0.48 -9.08 -8.23
N TYR A 148 -0.04 -7.90 -7.93
CA TYR A 148 -0.09 -6.71 -8.76
C TYR A 148 1.06 -5.80 -8.35
N PHE A 149 1.93 -5.47 -9.30
CA PHE A 149 3.09 -4.62 -9.05
C PHE A 149 2.91 -3.26 -9.69
N SER A 150 3.47 -2.24 -9.07
CA SER A 150 3.59 -0.91 -9.69
C SER A 150 4.81 -0.18 -9.18
N PHE A 151 5.31 0.75 -9.98
CA PHE A 151 6.48 1.53 -9.60
C PHE A 151 6.47 2.89 -10.29
N GLY A 152 7.29 3.79 -9.79
CA GLY A 152 7.56 5.03 -10.49
C GLY A 152 8.07 6.16 -9.60
N PRO A 153 8.44 7.28 -10.23
CA PRO A 153 8.80 8.49 -9.51
C PRO A 153 7.56 9.25 -9.02
N GLY A 154 7.76 10.11 -8.03
CA GLY A 154 6.74 11.04 -7.56
C GLY A 154 7.31 12.20 -6.76
N ILE A 155 6.43 13.14 -6.44
CA ILE A 155 6.71 14.27 -5.56
C ILE A 155 5.64 14.25 -4.48
N ARG A 156 6.04 14.42 -3.22
CA ARG A 156 5.08 14.66 -2.13
C ARG A 156 5.39 15.87 -1.30
N SER A 157 4.31 16.51 -0.88
CA SER A 157 4.33 17.62 0.07
C SER A 157 4.70 17.12 1.47
N LEU A 158 5.61 17.86 2.11
CA LEU A 158 6.02 17.66 3.50
C LEU A 158 5.23 18.59 4.46
N VAL A 159 4.42 19.50 3.91
CA VAL A 159 3.54 20.39 4.68
C VAL A 159 2.39 19.57 5.24
N GLN A 160 2.25 19.57 6.57
CA GLN A 160 1.29 18.69 7.26
C GLN A 160 -0.18 18.95 6.86
N GLN A 161 -0.53 20.21 6.59
CA GLN A 161 -1.88 20.61 6.15
C GLN A 161 -2.18 20.19 4.70
N LEU A 162 -1.17 19.75 3.94
CA LEU A 162 -1.29 19.31 2.55
C LEU A 162 -0.60 17.94 2.37
N PRO A 163 -1.19 16.84 2.87
CA PRO A 163 -0.61 15.51 2.77
C PRO A 163 -0.81 14.89 1.38
N LEU A 164 -0.33 15.58 0.35
CA LEU A 164 -0.55 15.25 -1.05
C LEU A 164 0.71 14.67 -1.70
N SER A 165 0.53 13.63 -2.49
CA SER A 165 1.55 13.02 -3.35
C SER A 165 1.04 12.92 -4.78
N ILE A 166 1.90 13.21 -5.74
CA ILE A 166 1.66 13.00 -7.16
C ILE A 166 2.72 12.03 -7.65
N TYR A 167 2.28 10.93 -8.28
CA TYR A 167 3.15 9.90 -8.83
C TYR A 167 2.93 9.78 -10.33
N LEU A 168 3.99 9.44 -11.05
CA LEU A 168 3.91 8.92 -12.41
C LEU A 168 4.15 7.42 -12.33
N VAL A 169 3.14 6.62 -12.67
CA VAL A 169 3.09 5.20 -12.29
C VAL A 169 3.06 4.31 -13.52
N ASN A 170 3.82 3.22 -13.48
CA ASN A 170 3.71 2.11 -14.41
C ASN A 170 3.35 0.83 -13.64
N THR A 171 2.55 -0.04 -14.26
CA THR A 171 2.00 -1.24 -13.62
C THR A 171 2.39 -2.51 -14.37
N PHE A 172 2.59 -3.60 -13.65
CA PHE A 172 2.91 -4.90 -14.23
C PHE A 172 2.50 -6.07 -13.33
N THR A 173 2.39 -7.25 -13.93
CA THR A 173 2.18 -8.51 -13.22
C THR A 173 3.24 -9.52 -13.64
N MET A 174 3.43 -10.55 -12.83
CA MET A 174 4.24 -11.71 -13.17
C MET A 174 3.34 -12.93 -13.09
N LYS A 175 3.00 -13.56 -14.22
CA LYS A 175 2.11 -14.73 -14.28
C LYS A 175 2.85 -15.91 -14.90
N GLY A 176 2.93 -17.04 -14.20
CA GLY A 176 3.71 -18.20 -14.65
C GLY A 176 5.18 -17.85 -14.90
N GLY A 177 5.74 -16.94 -14.10
CA GLY A 177 7.11 -16.42 -14.27
C GLY A 177 7.32 -15.47 -15.45
N LYS A 178 6.26 -15.12 -16.20
CA LYS A 178 6.33 -14.18 -17.32
C LYS A 178 5.88 -12.79 -16.89
N PHE A 179 6.69 -11.81 -17.24
CA PHE A 179 6.36 -10.40 -17.06
C PHE A 179 5.29 -9.96 -18.06
N SER A 180 4.29 -9.21 -17.60
CA SER A 180 3.29 -8.54 -18.43
C SER A 180 3.01 -7.15 -17.90
N TRP A 181 3.02 -6.14 -18.77
CA TRP A 181 2.53 -4.79 -18.44
C TRP A 181 1.05 -4.85 -18.02
N GLY A 182 0.62 -3.90 -17.18
CA GLY A 182 -0.74 -3.91 -16.64
C GLY A 182 -1.83 -3.77 -17.71
N ASN A 183 -1.54 -3.04 -18.79
CA ASN A 183 -2.42 -2.97 -19.97
C ASN A 183 -2.26 -4.14 -20.96
N GLY A 184 -1.38 -5.10 -20.68
CA GLY A 184 -1.10 -6.27 -21.51
C GLY A 184 -0.32 -6.00 -22.80
N LYS A 185 0.15 -4.77 -23.06
CA LYS A 185 0.81 -4.39 -24.32
C LYS A 185 2.19 -3.77 -24.10
N ASN A 186 2.22 -2.57 -23.53
CA ASN A 186 3.40 -1.70 -23.48
C ASN A 186 3.45 -0.97 -22.13
N PRO A 187 4.62 -0.45 -21.72
CA PRO A 187 4.69 0.40 -20.53
C PRO A 187 3.74 1.59 -20.70
N GLU A 188 2.92 1.85 -19.68
CA GLU A 188 1.98 2.96 -19.69
C GLU A 188 2.15 3.75 -18.40
N TRP A 189 2.51 5.02 -18.55
CA TRP A 189 2.75 5.93 -17.44
C TRP A 189 1.50 6.74 -17.17
N LYS A 190 0.89 6.53 -16.00
CA LYS A 190 -0.33 7.20 -15.58
C LYS A 190 -0.07 8.12 -14.38
N PRO A 191 -0.60 9.35 -14.36
CA PRO A 191 -0.54 10.19 -13.17
C PRO A 191 -1.49 9.63 -12.10
N VAL A 192 -1.01 9.51 -10.86
CA VAL A 192 -1.80 9.08 -9.71
C VAL A 192 -1.69 10.11 -8.60
N LEU A 193 -2.84 10.53 -8.07
CA LEU A 193 -2.94 11.40 -6.90
C LEU A 193 -3.18 10.55 -5.65
N ALA A 194 -2.35 10.72 -4.64
CA ALA A 194 -2.46 9.98 -3.39
C ALA A 194 -2.46 10.93 -2.18
N PHE A 195 -3.42 10.74 -1.28
CA PHE A 195 -3.46 11.45 -0.01
C PHE A 195 -2.85 10.56 1.07
N THR A 196 -1.72 10.98 1.65
CA THR A 196 -1.07 10.17 2.68
C THR A 196 -1.82 10.29 4.00
N ILE A 197 -2.41 9.19 4.45
CA ILE A 197 -2.97 9.06 5.79
C ILE A 197 -1.88 8.48 6.69
N THR A 198 -1.57 9.18 7.78
CA THR A 198 -0.59 8.68 8.76
C THR A 198 -1.25 7.64 9.64
N ASN A 199 -0.64 6.45 9.72
CA ASN A 199 -1.09 5.42 10.66
C ASN A 199 -0.93 5.95 12.08
N ARG A 200 -2.00 5.93 12.87
CA ARG A 200 -2.00 6.14 14.31
C ARG A 200 -2.23 4.82 15.02
#